data_AF-A0A7Y5W7V6-F1
#
_entry.id   AF-A0A7Y5W7V6-F1
#
_cell.length_a   1.000
_cell.length_b   1.000
_cell.length_c   1.000
_cell.angle_alpha   90.00
_cell.angle_beta   90.00
_cell.angle_gamma   90.00
#
_symmetry.space_group_name_H-M   'P 1'
#
loop_
_entity.id
_entity.type
_entity.pdbx_description
1 polymer ?
#
loop_
_entity_poly.entity_id
_entity_poly.type
_entity_poly.pdbx_seq_one_letter_code
_entity_poly.pdbx_strand_id
1 'polypeptide(L)'
;MKKMIGSLVALAGLATFANAQEGTSFLEFQVSTDGTTWSSTVDAQPGQTVQIRARVSLLGATAMGLSGLNMQPVMSGWDGVGGGNAADTLLAFADTGSNTTTPPGGVIDAPGQYGRILPFAAPNVTTTNRLRGHLSGSTMRIAQTPTTNAIGAGSSSNNVNGSGGVPISQSTGFFAPPPGYAAGTENIVVFKIGVRVSDDVPAGSREIGVDAPIGGLSLYGPTGNQVRAVNWHAGFQASGSPLNNYAAVQVGQARIRVVPTPASLALLGLGGLVVGRRRR
;
A
#
# COMPACT_ATOMS: atom_id res chain seq x y z
N MET A 1 23.19 1.91 40.31
CA MET A 1 23.47 1.40 38.95
C MET A 1 22.14 1.04 38.27
N LYS A 2 21.58 1.97 37.49
CA LYS A 2 20.28 1.80 36.81
C LYS A 2 20.53 1.15 35.44
N LYS A 3 19.84 0.05 35.17
CA LYS A 3 20.07 -0.84 34.03
C LYS A 3 19.61 -0.18 32.72
N MET A 4 20.51 -0.12 31.75
CA MET A 4 20.21 0.09 30.33
C MET A 4 19.51 -1.16 29.77
N ILE A 5 18.24 -1.05 29.45
CA ILE A 5 17.50 -1.99 28.59
C ILE A 5 16.64 -1.11 27.69
N GLY A 6 17.11 -0.79 26.49
CA GLY A 6 16.37 0.13 25.63
C GLY A 6 16.91 0.28 24.21
N SER A 7 17.58 -0.74 23.67
CA SER A 7 18.13 -0.66 22.31
C SER A 7 18.29 -2.03 21.69
N LEU A 8 17.16 -2.68 21.38
CA LEU A 8 17.13 -3.81 20.44
C LEU A 8 15.76 -3.98 19.75
N VAL A 9 15.12 -2.88 19.36
CA VAL A 9 13.90 -2.91 18.51
C VAL A 9 14.07 -1.88 17.39
N ALA A 10 15.03 -2.12 16.51
CA ALA A 10 15.20 -1.31 15.28
C ALA A 10 15.84 -2.08 14.11
N LEU A 11 15.97 -3.42 14.20
CA LEU A 11 16.67 -4.21 13.18
C LEU A 11 15.87 -5.41 12.62
N ALA A 12 14.55 -5.48 12.86
CA ALA A 12 13.72 -6.55 12.29
C ALA A 12 13.36 -6.34 10.81
N GLY A 13 13.60 -5.13 10.26
CA GLY A 13 13.32 -4.82 8.86
C GLY A 13 14.50 -5.07 7.91
N LEU A 14 15.73 -5.26 8.40
CA LEU A 14 16.92 -5.28 7.54
C LEU A 14 17.40 -6.68 7.11
N ALA A 15 16.92 -7.76 7.74
CA ALA A 15 17.43 -9.11 7.50
C ALA A 15 16.96 -9.74 6.16
N THR A 16 15.95 -9.18 5.50
CA THR A 16 15.53 -9.64 4.15
C THR A 16 16.38 -9.06 3.02
N PHE A 17 17.32 -8.15 3.27
CA PHE A 17 18.10 -7.47 2.22
C PHE A 17 19.39 -8.18 1.78
N ALA A 18 19.80 -9.26 2.45
CA ALA A 18 21.12 -9.87 2.20
C ALA A 18 21.26 -10.64 0.87
N ASN A 19 20.18 -10.82 0.10
CA ASN A 19 20.22 -11.49 -1.22
C ASN A 19 19.60 -10.65 -2.36
N ALA A 20 19.33 -9.36 -2.15
CA ALA A 20 18.85 -8.52 -3.24
C ALA A 20 19.99 -8.27 -4.23
N GLN A 21 19.79 -8.67 -5.48
CA GLN A 21 20.70 -8.37 -6.58
C GLN A 21 20.84 -6.84 -6.72
N GLU A 22 22.06 -6.32 -6.86
CA GLU A 22 22.30 -4.90 -7.12
C GLU A 22 21.43 -4.39 -8.27
N GLY A 23 20.82 -3.21 -8.11
CA GLY A 23 19.89 -2.65 -9.07
C GLY A 23 18.46 -3.16 -8.98
N THR A 24 18.06 -3.78 -7.88
CA THR A 24 16.66 -4.22 -7.63
C THR A 24 15.90 -3.16 -6.83
N SER A 25 14.65 -2.89 -7.23
CA SER A 25 13.71 -2.08 -6.47
C SER A 25 12.90 -2.92 -5.48
N PHE A 26 12.63 -2.37 -4.31
CA PHE A 26 11.82 -2.99 -3.28
C PHE A 26 10.57 -2.14 -3.02
N LEU A 27 9.39 -2.71 -3.28
CA LEU A 27 8.09 -2.14 -2.94
C LEU A 27 7.60 -2.80 -1.65
N GLU A 28 7.66 -2.10 -0.54
CA GLU A 28 7.29 -2.61 0.77
C GLU A 28 5.96 -2.02 1.24
N PHE A 29 5.05 -2.88 1.66
CA PHE A 29 3.88 -2.46 2.42
C PHE A 29 4.18 -2.44 3.91
N GLN A 30 3.64 -1.43 4.60
CA GLN A 30 3.71 -1.31 6.05
C GLN A 30 2.35 -0.90 6.59
N VAL A 31 2.07 -1.33 7.81
CA VAL A 31 0.83 -1.11 8.54
C VAL A 31 1.08 -0.38 9.85
N SER A 32 0.10 0.39 10.30
CA SER A 32 0.19 1.23 11.50
C SER A 32 -1.18 1.48 12.11
N THR A 33 -1.30 1.46 13.44
CA THR A 33 -2.54 1.79 14.16
C THR A 33 -2.60 3.25 14.61
N ASP A 34 -1.48 3.98 14.57
CA ASP A 34 -1.34 5.37 15.02
C ASP A 34 -0.93 6.33 13.87
N GLY A 35 -0.46 5.79 12.75
CA GLY A 35 0.08 6.55 11.61
C GLY A 35 1.52 7.00 11.78
N THR A 36 2.17 6.68 12.90
CA THR A 36 3.54 7.10 13.26
C THR A 36 4.48 5.93 13.42
N THR A 37 4.00 4.83 14.00
CA THR A 37 4.76 3.59 14.20
C THR A 37 4.39 2.60 13.11
N TRP A 38 5.36 2.24 12.26
CA TRP A 38 5.13 1.41 11.08
C TRP A 38 5.85 0.08 11.21
N SER A 39 5.16 -1.00 10.83
CA SER A 39 5.65 -2.37 10.90
C SER A 39 5.13 -3.18 9.70
N SER A 40 5.71 -4.36 9.44
CA SER A 40 5.13 -5.34 8.50
C SER A 40 3.93 -6.06 9.10
N THR A 41 3.69 -5.95 10.42
CA THR A 41 2.50 -6.49 11.07
C THR A 41 2.05 -5.65 12.26
N VAL A 42 0.73 -5.50 12.42
CA VAL A 42 0.10 -4.92 13.61
C VAL A 42 -1.07 -5.78 14.07
N ASP A 43 -1.32 -5.78 15.37
CA ASP A 43 -2.56 -6.30 15.95
C ASP A 43 -3.57 -5.15 16.01
N ALA A 44 -4.79 -5.38 15.54
CA ALA A 44 -5.88 -4.42 15.52
C ALA A 44 -7.12 -5.00 16.20
N GLN A 45 -7.86 -4.16 16.92
CA GLN A 45 -9.14 -4.52 17.51
C GLN A 45 -10.28 -4.33 16.49
N PRO A 46 -11.41 -5.04 16.65
CA PRO A 46 -12.64 -4.76 15.90
C PRO A 46 -12.99 -3.27 15.96
N GLY A 47 -13.37 -2.69 14.82
CA GLY A 47 -13.69 -1.27 14.71
C GLY A 47 -12.50 -0.30 14.68
N GLN A 48 -11.28 -0.78 14.92
CA GLN A 48 -10.09 0.05 14.88
C GLN A 48 -9.74 0.45 13.44
N THR A 49 -9.22 1.67 13.27
CA THR A 49 -8.62 2.11 12.01
C THR A 49 -7.16 1.70 11.95
N VAL A 50 -6.76 1.10 10.84
CA VAL A 50 -5.39 0.77 10.49
C VAL A 50 -5.01 1.53 9.23
N GLN A 51 -3.85 2.17 9.27
CA GLN A 51 -3.24 2.86 8.14
C GLN A 51 -2.28 1.90 7.44
N ILE A 52 -2.30 1.91 6.12
CA ILE A 52 -1.42 1.14 5.25
C ILE A 52 -0.63 2.13 4.41
N ARG A 53 0.67 1.92 4.26
CA ARG A 53 1.49 2.67 3.31
C ARG A 53 2.30 1.76 2.41
N ALA A 54 2.57 2.23 1.20
CA ALA A 54 3.52 1.64 0.28
C ALA A 54 4.80 2.49 0.23
N ARG A 55 5.95 1.83 0.35
CA ARG A 55 7.28 2.43 0.36
C ARG A 55 8.14 1.82 -0.72
N VAL A 56 8.91 2.64 -1.41
CA VAL A 56 9.78 2.21 -2.52
C VAL A 56 11.23 2.54 -2.19
N SER A 57 12.12 1.58 -2.44
CA SER A 57 13.57 1.75 -2.36
C SER A 57 14.27 1.15 -3.59
N LEU A 58 15.42 1.68 -3.99
CA LEU A 58 16.35 1.10 -4.96
C LEU A 58 17.60 0.63 -4.22
N LEU A 59 17.99 -0.63 -4.39
CA LEU A 59 19.11 -1.24 -3.69
C LEU A 59 20.33 -1.36 -4.61
N GLY A 60 21.50 -0.97 -4.11
CA GLY A 60 22.78 -1.21 -4.80
C GLY A 60 22.96 -0.45 -6.12
N ALA A 61 22.14 0.57 -6.40
CA ALA A 61 22.25 1.39 -7.60
C ALA A 61 21.95 2.86 -7.30
N THR A 62 22.52 3.76 -8.11
CA THR A 62 22.31 5.20 -7.99
C THR A 62 21.23 5.67 -8.94
N ALA A 63 20.31 6.48 -8.43
CA ALA A 63 19.37 7.25 -9.23
C ALA A 63 19.14 8.61 -8.56
N MET A 64 18.56 9.55 -9.30
CA MET A 64 18.25 10.87 -8.78
C MET A 64 16.98 10.88 -7.91
N GLY A 65 16.04 9.99 -8.23
CA GLY A 65 14.75 9.90 -7.58
C GLY A 65 13.82 8.95 -8.30
N LEU A 66 12.76 8.53 -7.60
CA LEU A 66 11.71 7.71 -8.19
C LEU A 66 11.05 8.44 -9.36
N SER A 67 10.95 7.82 -10.53
CA SER A 67 10.32 8.41 -11.71
C SER A 67 8.87 8.00 -11.81
N GLY A 68 8.61 6.71 -11.64
CA GLY A 68 7.24 6.24 -11.54
C GLY A 68 7.09 4.73 -11.39
N LEU A 69 5.87 4.34 -11.06
CA LEU A 69 5.41 2.98 -10.85
C LEU A 69 3.88 2.99 -10.96
N ASN A 70 3.30 1.99 -11.58
CA ASN A 70 1.89 1.69 -11.36
C ASN A 70 1.81 0.40 -10.56
N MET A 71 0.90 0.36 -9.59
CA MET A 71 0.70 -0.82 -8.75
C MET A 71 -0.78 -1.01 -8.41
N GLN A 72 -1.19 -2.25 -8.13
CA GLN A 72 -2.52 -2.57 -7.60
C GLN A 72 -2.38 -3.16 -6.20
N PRO A 73 -2.50 -2.32 -5.15
CA PRO A 73 -2.59 -2.81 -3.79
C PRO A 73 -3.80 -3.74 -3.64
N VAL A 74 -3.59 -4.84 -2.93
CA VAL A 74 -4.59 -5.86 -2.65
C VAL A 74 -4.60 -6.13 -1.16
N MET A 75 -5.80 -6.29 -0.62
CA MET A 75 -6.06 -6.74 0.74
C MET A 75 -6.84 -8.05 0.67
N SER A 76 -6.22 -9.16 1.06
CA SER A 76 -6.84 -10.47 1.16
C SER A 76 -7.41 -10.69 2.56
N GLY A 77 -8.37 -11.62 2.70
CA GLY A 77 -9.05 -11.84 3.98
C GLY A 77 -10.00 -10.70 4.37
N TRP A 78 -10.38 -9.87 3.40
CA TRP A 78 -11.33 -8.78 3.56
C TRP A 78 -12.71 -9.32 3.93
N ASP A 79 -13.30 -8.74 4.95
CA ASP A 79 -14.68 -9.02 5.35
C ASP A 79 -15.60 -8.00 4.69
N GLY A 80 -16.22 -8.42 3.60
CA GLY A 80 -17.22 -7.61 2.88
C GLY A 80 -18.66 -8.04 3.18
N VAL A 81 -18.88 -8.86 4.21
CA VAL A 81 -20.20 -9.39 4.55
C VAL A 81 -20.85 -8.50 5.59
N GLY A 82 -22.16 -8.26 5.47
CA GLY A 82 -22.87 -7.34 6.35
C GLY A 82 -22.85 -5.88 5.85
N GLY A 83 -23.52 -5.00 6.59
CA GLY A 83 -23.63 -3.57 6.26
C GLY A 83 -23.09 -2.68 7.37
N GLY A 84 -22.62 -1.49 7.00
CA GLY A 84 -22.08 -0.52 7.95
C GLY A 84 -20.83 -1.03 8.66
N ASN A 85 -20.82 -0.99 9.99
CA ASN A 85 -19.65 -1.35 10.78
C ASN A 85 -19.39 -2.86 10.89
N ALA A 86 -20.32 -3.70 10.43
CA ALA A 86 -20.17 -5.16 10.42
C ALA A 86 -19.28 -5.67 9.27
N ALA A 87 -18.78 -4.78 8.40
CA ALA A 87 -17.85 -5.10 7.33
C ALA A 87 -16.60 -4.25 7.45
N ASP A 88 -15.48 -4.75 6.93
CA ASP A 88 -14.29 -3.94 6.72
C ASP A 88 -14.63 -2.79 5.77
N THR A 89 -14.16 -1.60 6.12
CA THR A 89 -14.45 -0.38 5.36
C THR A 89 -13.15 0.26 4.90
N LEU A 90 -13.04 0.48 3.59
CA LEU A 90 -11.99 1.32 3.02
C LEU A 90 -12.33 2.79 3.33
N LEU A 91 -11.44 3.49 4.03
CA LEU A 91 -11.62 4.91 4.33
C LEU A 91 -11.48 5.76 3.06
N ALA A 92 -12.13 6.93 3.08
CA ALA A 92 -12.02 7.89 1.99
C ALA A 92 -10.56 8.33 1.79
N PHE A 93 -10.17 8.52 0.53
CA PHE A 93 -8.83 8.92 0.14
C PHE A 93 -8.88 9.80 -1.11
N ALA A 94 -7.81 10.56 -1.38
CA ALA A 94 -7.69 11.35 -2.59
C ALA A 94 -7.63 10.42 -3.82
N ASP A 95 -8.73 10.36 -4.56
CA ASP A 95 -8.99 9.38 -5.61
C ASP A 95 -8.83 9.92 -7.04
N THR A 96 -8.64 11.22 -7.17
CA THR A 96 -8.59 11.98 -8.43
C THR A 96 -7.53 13.08 -8.37
N GLY A 97 -7.17 13.65 -9.52
CA GLY A 97 -6.24 14.77 -9.64
C GLY A 97 -4.78 14.37 -9.83
N SER A 98 -3.87 15.32 -9.66
CA SER A 98 -2.42 15.14 -9.77
C SER A 98 -1.68 16.02 -8.75
N ASN A 99 -0.35 16.02 -8.80
CA ASN A 99 0.49 16.94 -8.02
C ASN A 99 0.14 18.43 -8.20
N THR A 100 -0.45 18.79 -9.35
CA THR A 100 -0.64 20.20 -9.76
C THR A 100 -2.11 20.61 -9.90
N THR A 101 -3.07 19.71 -9.66
CA THR A 101 -4.48 20.08 -9.69
C THR A 101 -4.85 20.96 -8.49
N THR A 102 -5.94 21.72 -8.61
CA THR A 102 -6.54 22.46 -7.49
C THR A 102 -7.98 21.96 -7.30
N PRO A 103 -8.31 21.26 -6.20
CA PRO A 103 -7.39 20.82 -5.14
C PRO A 103 -6.35 19.78 -5.61
N PRO A 104 -5.20 19.64 -4.91
CA PRO A 104 -4.20 18.62 -5.23
C PRO A 104 -4.78 17.22 -5.18
N GLY A 105 -4.43 16.37 -6.14
CA GLY A 105 -4.85 14.98 -6.20
C GLY A 105 -3.96 13.99 -5.45
N GLY A 106 -2.97 14.53 -4.74
CA GLY A 106 -2.15 13.82 -3.77
C GLY A 106 -2.26 14.46 -2.39
N VAL A 107 -1.75 13.75 -1.39
CA VAL A 107 -1.77 14.17 0.01
C VAL A 107 -0.35 14.26 0.57
N ILE A 108 -0.18 15.00 1.66
CA ILE A 108 1.08 15.00 2.41
C ILE A 108 1.27 13.67 3.16
N ASP A 109 2.52 13.29 3.41
CA ASP A 109 2.85 12.12 4.24
C ASP A 109 2.59 12.43 5.74
N ALA A 110 1.32 12.36 6.15
CA ALA A 110 0.90 12.59 7.54
C ALA A 110 -0.10 11.51 8.01
N PRO A 111 -0.28 11.31 9.33
CA PRO A 111 -1.32 10.45 9.87
C PRO A 111 -2.71 10.89 9.42
N GLY A 112 -3.57 9.93 9.03
CA GLY A 112 -4.95 10.20 8.62
C GLY A 112 -5.11 10.85 7.24
N GLN A 113 -4.01 11.07 6.51
CA GLN A 113 -4.03 11.54 5.12
C GLN A 113 -3.85 10.35 4.18
N TYR A 114 -4.83 10.13 3.30
CA TYR A 114 -4.90 8.95 2.44
C TYR A 114 -4.96 9.33 0.96
N GLY A 115 -4.19 8.64 0.14
CA GLY A 115 -4.06 8.86 -1.29
C GLY A 115 -2.63 8.64 -1.76
N ARG A 116 -2.35 9.13 -2.96
CA ARG A 116 -0.97 9.20 -3.49
C ARG A 116 -0.22 10.29 -2.75
N ILE A 117 0.99 10.00 -2.29
CA ILE A 117 1.80 10.97 -1.54
C ILE A 117 2.42 11.96 -2.52
N LEU A 118 2.36 13.26 -2.22
CA LEU A 118 3.04 14.30 -3.00
C LEU A 118 4.58 14.16 -2.85
N PRO A 119 5.39 14.33 -3.92
CA PRO A 119 5.07 14.72 -5.30
C PRO A 119 4.79 13.55 -6.24
N PHE A 120 4.28 12.42 -5.76
CA PHE A 120 4.09 11.20 -6.56
C PHE A 120 2.67 10.99 -7.09
N ALA A 121 1.80 12.00 -7.02
CA ALA A 121 0.46 11.94 -7.61
C ALA A 121 0.52 12.17 -9.12
N ALA A 122 0.68 11.07 -9.86
CA ALA A 122 0.82 11.08 -11.31
C ALA A 122 -0.29 11.88 -12.01
N PRO A 123 0.02 12.57 -13.13
CA PRO A 123 -1.00 13.10 -14.01
C PRO A 123 -1.84 11.94 -14.57
N ASN A 124 -3.08 12.24 -14.98
CA ASN A 124 -4.03 11.31 -15.63
C ASN A 124 -4.95 10.48 -14.72
N VAL A 125 -5.14 10.83 -13.44
CA VAL A 125 -6.29 10.32 -12.67
C VAL A 125 -7.37 11.39 -12.63
N THR A 126 -8.49 11.12 -13.29
CA THR A 126 -9.62 12.04 -13.47
C THR A 126 -10.89 11.43 -12.89
N THR A 127 -12.01 12.15 -12.93
CA THR A 127 -13.31 11.64 -12.48
C THR A 127 -13.78 10.38 -13.20
N THR A 128 -13.35 10.18 -14.46
CA THR A 128 -13.71 9.03 -15.31
C THR A 128 -12.89 7.78 -14.98
N ASN A 129 -11.66 7.95 -14.50
CA ASN A 129 -10.76 6.85 -14.14
C ASN A 129 -10.24 6.98 -12.70
N ARG A 130 -11.10 7.49 -11.81
CA ARG A 130 -10.80 7.65 -10.39
C ARG A 130 -10.38 6.34 -9.74
N LEU A 131 -9.54 6.43 -8.73
CA LEU A 131 -9.14 5.29 -7.91
C LEU A 131 -10.29 4.85 -7.00
N ARG A 132 -10.46 3.56 -6.80
CA ARG A 132 -11.46 3.03 -5.88
C ARG A 132 -11.10 1.64 -5.39
N GLY A 133 -11.80 1.20 -4.35
CA GLY A 133 -11.86 -0.21 -3.96
C GLY A 133 -12.72 -1.01 -4.94
N HIS A 134 -12.20 -2.16 -5.36
CA HIS A 134 -12.89 -3.21 -6.10
C HIS A 134 -12.92 -4.46 -5.22
N LEU A 135 -14.10 -4.85 -4.76
CA LEU A 135 -14.29 -6.05 -3.97
C LEU A 135 -14.59 -7.24 -4.89
N SER A 136 -13.89 -8.35 -4.68
CA SER A 136 -14.13 -9.63 -5.34
C SER A 136 -13.95 -10.76 -4.32
N GLY A 137 -15.07 -11.30 -3.83
CA GLY A 137 -15.04 -12.23 -2.71
C GLY A 137 -14.41 -11.58 -1.47
N SER A 138 -13.43 -12.26 -0.86
CA SER A 138 -12.67 -11.78 0.30
C SER A 138 -11.43 -10.94 -0.06
N THR A 139 -11.40 -10.38 -1.27
CA THR A 139 -10.26 -9.60 -1.75
C THR A 139 -10.70 -8.19 -2.14
N MET A 140 -10.12 -7.19 -1.48
CA MET A 140 -10.27 -5.77 -1.84
C MET A 140 -9.05 -5.33 -2.64
N ARG A 141 -9.26 -4.76 -3.83
CA ARG A 141 -8.19 -4.23 -4.70
C ARG A 141 -8.35 -2.74 -4.90
N ILE A 142 -7.26 -1.98 -4.81
CA ILE A 142 -7.25 -0.57 -5.21
C ILE A 142 -6.80 -0.46 -6.67
N ALA A 143 -7.67 0.06 -7.52
CA ALA A 143 -7.43 0.24 -8.94
C ALA A 143 -8.24 1.43 -9.49
N GLN A 144 -7.97 1.84 -10.73
CA GLN A 144 -8.78 2.81 -11.44
C GLN A 144 -10.12 2.19 -11.85
N THR A 145 -11.18 2.99 -11.78
CA THR A 145 -12.57 2.59 -12.06
C THR A 145 -12.81 1.77 -13.34
N PRO A 146 -12.22 2.10 -14.52
CA PRO A 146 -12.43 1.30 -15.74
C PRO A 146 -11.77 -0.09 -15.71
N THR A 147 -10.97 -0.40 -14.68
CA THR A 147 -10.23 -1.66 -14.56
C THR A 147 -11.15 -2.78 -14.07
N THR A 148 -11.69 -3.54 -15.00
CA THR A 148 -12.63 -4.65 -14.72
C THR A 148 -11.96 -6.02 -14.68
N ASN A 149 -10.86 -6.21 -15.42
CA ASN A 149 -10.18 -7.50 -15.48
C ASN A 149 -9.43 -7.85 -14.19
N ALA A 150 -9.19 -9.15 -13.97
CA ALA A 150 -8.28 -9.63 -12.94
C ALA A 150 -6.86 -9.07 -13.14
N ILE A 151 -6.07 -9.05 -12.07
CA ILE A 151 -4.69 -8.57 -12.10
C ILE A 151 -3.87 -9.45 -13.07
N GLY A 152 -3.15 -8.83 -14.00
CA GLY A 152 -2.31 -9.53 -14.99
C GLY A 152 -3.09 -10.18 -16.13
N ALA A 153 -4.42 -10.02 -16.19
CA ALA A 153 -5.28 -10.55 -17.23
C ALA A 153 -5.85 -9.43 -18.12
N GLY A 154 -6.21 -9.77 -19.37
CA GLY A 154 -6.81 -8.85 -20.33
C GLY A 154 -5.93 -8.58 -21.56
N SER A 155 -5.97 -7.35 -22.06
CA SER A 155 -5.17 -6.86 -23.20
C SER A 155 -4.11 -5.86 -22.72
N SER A 156 -3.17 -5.48 -23.60
CA SER A 156 -2.18 -4.42 -23.35
C SER A 156 -2.80 -3.07 -22.96
N SER A 157 -4.06 -2.82 -23.36
CA SER A 157 -4.87 -1.67 -22.97
C SER A 157 -5.67 -1.86 -21.67
N ASN A 158 -5.68 -3.06 -21.08
CA ASN A 158 -6.48 -3.36 -19.89
C ASN A 158 -5.85 -4.45 -19.01
N ASN A 159 -5.14 -3.98 -17.98
CA ASN A 159 -4.70 -4.71 -16.78
C ASN A 159 -3.62 -5.80 -16.91
N VAL A 160 -3.00 -5.99 -18.07
CA VAL A 160 -1.82 -6.87 -18.21
C VAL A 160 -0.50 -6.16 -17.91
N ASN A 161 -0.43 -4.84 -18.02
CA ASN A 161 0.79 -4.03 -17.86
C ASN A 161 0.76 -3.12 -16.61
N GLY A 162 -0.18 -3.34 -15.68
CA GLY A 162 -0.35 -2.51 -14.50
C GLY A 162 -0.99 -1.13 -14.75
N SER A 163 -1.38 -0.81 -15.99
CA SER A 163 -1.98 0.50 -16.35
C SER A 163 -3.25 0.85 -15.56
N GLY A 164 -4.04 -0.14 -15.16
CA GLY A 164 -5.24 0.03 -14.35
C GLY A 164 -4.98 0.28 -12.86
N GLY A 165 -3.73 0.23 -12.41
CA GLY A 165 -3.36 0.44 -11.01
C GLY A 165 -3.35 1.90 -10.56
N VAL A 166 -2.91 2.11 -9.33
CA VAL A 166 -2.56 3.40 -8.75
C VAL A 166 -1.32 3.93 -9.46
N PRO A 167 -1.41 5.02 -10.24
CA PRO A 167 -0.26 5.57 -10.94
C PRO A 167 0.52 6.49 -10.00
N ILE A 168 1.80 6.18 -9.84
CA ILE A 168 2.79 6.90 -9.04
C ILE A 168 3.79 7.52 -10.01
N SER A 169 3.95 8.84 -9.98
CA SER A 169 5.03 9.48 -10.71
C SER A 169 5.30 10.89 -10.21
N GLN A 170 6.55 11.32 -10.34
CA GLN A 170 6.96 12.70 -10.20
C GLN A 170 7.69 13.15 -11.47
N SER A 171 7.41 14.37 -11.91
CA SER A 171 8.19 15.02 -12.98
C SER A 171 9.54 15.47 -12.43
N THR A 172 10.59 15.49 -13.27
CA THR A 172 11.93 16.01 -12.93
C THR A 172 11.98 17.54 -12.75
N GLY A 173 10.84 18.20 -12.51
CA GLY A 173 10.78 19.64 -12.26
C GLY A 173 11.46 19.99 -10.94
N PHE A 174 12.79 19.93 -10.88
CA PHE A 174 13.62 20.37 -9.76
C PHE A 174 13.32 21.81 -9.35
N PHE A 175 12.79 22.61 -10.28
CA PHE A 175 12.42 24.02 -10.09
C PHE A 175 10.90 24.25 -10.06
N ALA A 176 10.08 23.19 -9.98
CA ALA A 176 8.63 23.36 -9.90
C ALA A 176 8.20 23.81 -8.49
N PRO A 177 7.20 24.72 -8.38
CA PRO A 177 6.61 25.06 -7.10
C PRO A 177 5.99 23.81 -6.43
N PRO A 178 5.73 23.86 -5.11
CA PRO A 178 5.35 22.70 -4.32
C PRO A 178 4.19 21.86 -4.93
N PRO A 179 4.29 20.52 -4.87
CA PRO A 179 5.39 19.78 -4.27
C PRO A 179 6.60 19.69 -5.22
N GLY A 180 7.77 20.15 -4.75
CA GLY A 180 9.01 20.09 -5.52
C GLY A 180 9.51 18.66 -5.71
N TYR A 181 10.55 18.48 -6.51
CA TYR A 181 11.16 17.17 -6.77
C TYR A 181 11.63 16.48 -5.48
N ALA A 182 11.23 15.22 -5.29
CA ALA A 182 11.70 14.37 -4.21
C ALA A 182 12.92 13.57 -4.66
N ALA A 183 14.10 14.05 -4.25
CA ALA A 183 15.36 13.36 -4.47
C ALA A 183 15.55 12.19 -3.50
N GLY A 184 16.43 11.27 -3.89
CA GLY A 184 16.78 10.10 -3.10
C GLY A 184 16.11 8.82 -3.59
N THR A 185 16.63 7.70 -3.15
CA THR A 185 16.31 6.38 -3.70
C THR A 185 15.79 5.40 -2.67
N GLU A 186 15.70 5.79 -1.40
CA GLU A 186 15.36 4.90 -0.31
C GLU A 186 14.19 5.43 0.49
N ASN A 187 13.37 4.50 0.99
CA ASN A 187 12.30 4.77 1.94
C ASN A 187 11.25 5.79 1.47
N ILE A 188 11.00 5.83 0.15
CA ILE A 188 10.09 6.78 -0.47
C ILE A 188 8.65 6.32 -0.27
N VAL A 189 7.86 7.04 0.52
CA VAL A 189 6.43 6.73 0.70
C VAL A 189 5.66 7.28 -0.50
N VAL A 190 4.94 6.42 -1.20
CA VAL A 190 4.28 6.78 -2.47
C VAL A 190 2.75 6.74 -2.40
N PHE A 191 2.20 5.95 -1.47
CA PHE A 191 0.76 5.76 -1.35
C PHE A 191 0.37 5.39 0.08
N LYS A 192 -0.79 5.89 0.53
CA LYS A 192 -1.41 5.55 1.81
C LYS A 192 -2.90 5.31 1.67
N ILE A 193 -3.42 4.34 2.41
CA ILE A 193 -4.86 4.11 2.58
C ILE A 193 -5.18 3.82 4.04
N GLY A 194 -6.42 4.06 4.42
CA GLY A 194 -6.95 3.70 5.72
C GLY A 194 -7.99 2.60 5.58
N VAL A 195 -8.01 1.66 6.51
CA VAL A 195 -9.01 0.61 6.63
C VAL A 195 -9.56 0.63 8.04
N ARG A 196 -10.88 0.65 8.17
CA ARG A 196 -11.56 0.33 9.43
C ARG A 196 -11.88 -1.15 9.44
N VAL A 197 -11.39 -1.86 10.44
CA VAL A 197 -11.66 -3.28 10.64
C VAL A 197 -13.12 -3.47 11.07
N SER A 198 -13.78 -4.51 10.56
CA SER A 198 -15.13 -4.93 10.95
C SER A 198 -15.28 -5.03 12.47
N ASP A 199 -16.46 -4.65 12.98
CA ASP A 199 -16.87 -4.86 14.38
C ASP A 199 -17.27 -6.33 14.62
N ASP A 200 -17.69 -7.04 13.57
CA ASP A 200 -18.14 -8.43 13.62
C ASP A 200 -16.99 -9.37 13.29
N VAL A 201 -16.17 -9.65 14.30
CA VAL A 201 -15.07 -10.61 14.18
C VAL A 201 -15.55 -11.92 14.78
N PRO A 202 -15.62 -13.01 13.98
CA PRO A 202 -15.92 -14.35 14.50
C PRO A 202 -14.99 -14.70 15.66
N ALA A 203 -15.35 -15.67 16.50
CA ALA A 203 -14.61 -16.02 17.72
C ALA A 203 -13.14 -16.48 17.55
N GLY A 204 -12.56 -16.38 16.35
CA GLY A 204 -11.15 -16.59 16.04
C GLY A 204 -10.48 -15.35 15.46
N SER A 205 -9.16 -15.29 15.58
CA SER A 205 -8.36 -14.24 14.94
C SER A 205 -8.50 -14.31 13.41
N ARG A 206 -8.70 -13.16 12.76
CA ARG A 206 -8.71 -13.02 11.29
C ARG A 206 -7.47 -12.24 10.85
N GLU A 207 -6.88 -12.60 9.72
CA GLU A 207 -5.78 -11.82 9.12
C GLU A 207 -6.24 -11.12 7.85
N ILE A 208 -5.85 -9.85 7.70
CA ILE A 208 -5.92 -9.12 6.43
C ILE A 208 -4.51 -9.02 5.88
N GLY A 209 -4.24 -9.69 4.75
CA GLY A 209 -2.93 -9.64 4.09
C GLY A 209 -2.87 -8.47 3.11
N VAL A 210 -1.80 -7.68 3.14
CA VAL A 210 -1.59 -6.51 2.27
C VAL A 210 -0.43 -6.78 1.31
N ASP A 211 -0.69 -6.64 0.01
CA ASP A 211 0.27 -6.94 -1.05
C ASP A 211 0.07 -6.05 -2.29
N ALA A 212 0.99 -6.12 -3.25
CA ALA A 212 0.77 -5.72 -4.64
C ALA A 212 1.27 -6.84 -5.55
N PRO A 213 0.39 -7.72 -6.06
CA PRO A 213 0.80 -8.84 -6.90
C PRO A 213 1.63 -8.37 -8.10
N ILE A 214 2.73 -9.05 -8.39
CA ILE A 214 3.70 -8.67 -9.44
C ILE A 214 3.02 -8.46 -10.81
N GLY A 215 1.99 -9.23 -11.14
CA GLY A 215 1.21 -9.09 -12.38
C GLY A 215 0.48 -7.74 -12.53
N GLY A 216 0.28 -7.02 -11.43
CA GLY A 216 -0.39 -5.72 -11.37
C GLY A 216 0.56 -4.52 -11.39
N LEU A 217 1.87 -4.77 -11.47
CA LEU A 217 2.90 -3.73 -11.54
C LEU A 217 3.19 -3.31 -12.98
N SER A 218 3.71 -2.10 -13.16
CA SER A 218 4.13 -1.59 -14.47
C SER A 218 5.11 -2.53 -15.19
N LEU A 219 4.92 -2.68 -16.51
CA LEU A 219 5.93 -3.24 -17.41
C LEU A 219 6.79 -2.12 -17.99
N TYR A 220 8.10 -2.28 -17.93
CA TYR A 220 9.08 -1.40 -18.55
C TYR A 220 10.05 -2.18 -19.43
N GLY A 221 10.67 -1.50 -20.39
CA GLY A 221 11.61 -2.08 -21.35
C GLY A 221 11.06 -2.17 -22.78
N PRO A 222 11.89 -2.62 -23.74
CA PRO A 222 11.50 -2.74 -25.13
C PRO A 222 10.44 -3.84 -25.34
N THR A 223 9.57 -3.65 -26.32
CA THR A 223 8.54 -4.63 -26.70
C THR A 223 9.17 -6.01 -26.92
N GLY A 224 8.63 -7.04 -26.26
CA GLY A 224 9.14 -8.42 -26.34
C GLY A 224 10.18 -8.80 -25.26
N ASN A 225 10.73 -7.83 -24.51
CA ASN A 225 11.62 -8.09 -23.38
C ASN A 225 11.28 -7.18 -22.17
N GLN A 226 9.99 -7.00 -21.92
CA GLN A 226 9.52 -6.15 -20.84
C GLN A 226 9.62 -6.88 -19.49
N VAL A 227 10.01 -6.14 -18.47
CA VAL A 227 10.11 -6.63 -17.08
C VAL A 227 9.21 -5.82 -16.16
N ARG A 228 8.76 -6.45 -15.08
CA ARG A 228 8.04 -5.76 -14.00
C ARG A 228 9.06 -4.96 -13.21
N ALA A 229 8.92 -3.64 -13.22
CA ALA A 229 9.95 -2.77 -12.71
C ALA A 229 9.40 -1.46 -12.13
N VAL A 230 10.25 -0.79 -11.37
CA VAL A 230 10.09 0.61 -10.96
C VAL A 230 10.98 1.45 -11.87
N ASN A 231 10.47 2.60 -12.30
CA ASN A 231 11.23 3.53 -13.12
C ASN A 231 11.92 4.58 -12.24
N TRP A 232 13.19 4.87 -12.53
CA TRP A 232 14.04 5.82 -11.80
C TRP A 232 14.66 6.84 -12.75
N HIS A 233 14.77 8.10 -12.29
CA HIS A 233 15.43 9.15 -13.04
C HIS A 233 16.95 8.94 -13.01
N ALA A 234 17.60 8.73 -14.16
CA ALA A 234 19.06 8.62 -14.24
C ALA A 234 19.78 9.97 -14.40
N GLY A 235 19.05 11.06 -14.69
CA GLY A 235 19.60 12.38 -14.95
C GLY A 235 18.55 13.49 -14.89
N PHE A 236 19.00 14.75 -15.02
CA PHE A 236 18.17 15.96 -14.85
C PHE A 236 17.19 16.26 -16.01
N GLN A 237 17.12 15.45 -17.07
CA GLN A 237 16.27 15.79 -18.21
C GLN A 237 14.79 15.43 -17.98
N ALA A 238 13.92 16.40 -18.31
CA ALA A 238 12.48 16.28 -18.26
C ALA A 238 11.94 15.21 -19.21
N SER A 239 11.09 14.35 -18.64
CA SER A 239 10.13 13.43 -19.28
C SER A 239 10.30 13.19 -20.79
N GLY A 240 10.59 11.94 -21.17
CA GLY A 240 10.54 11.48 -22.57
C GLY A 240 11.89 11.06 -23.17
N SER A 241 12.98 11.16 -22.43
CA SER A 241 14.31 10.69 -22.83
C SER A 241 14.58 9.25 -22.36
N PRO A 242 15.28 8.39 -23.14
CA PRO A 242 15.61 6.99 -22.79
C PRO A 242 16.56 6.81 -21.59
N LEU A 243 16.86 7.88 -20.83
CA LEU A 243 17.71 7.86 -19.63
C LEU A 243 16.95 7.40 -18.36
N ASN A 244 15.94 6.56 -18.52
CA ASN A 244 15.15 6.02 -17.43
C ASN A 244 15.70 4.64 -17.06
N ASN A 245 16.24 4.52 -15.85
CA ASN A 245 16.72 3.22 -15.35
C ASN A 245 15.52 2.48 -14.76
N TYR A 246 15.11 1.40 -15.42
CA TYR A 246 14.11 0.49 -14.87
C TYR A 246 14.81 -0.61 -14.07
N ALA A 247 14.38 -0.77 -12.83
CA ALA A 247 14.91 -1.74 -11.90
C ALA A 247 13.82 -2.78 -11.60
N ALA A 248 14.15 -4.07 -11.74
CA ALA A 248 13.23 -5.16 -11.42
C ALA A 248 12.71 -4.99 -10.00
N VAL A 249 11.44 -5.34 -9.77
CA VAL A 249 10.77 -5.07 -8.49
C VAL A 249 10.50 -6.34 -7.70
N GLN A 250 10.83 -6.29 -6.41
CA GLN A 250 10.42 -7.26 -5.39
C GLN A 250 9.38 -6.60 -4.48
N VAL A 251 8.43 -7.39 -3.97
CA VAL A 251 7.34 -6.88 -3.14
C VAL A 251 7.44 -7.46 -1.73
N GLY A 252 7.49 -6.57 -0.74
CA GLY A 252 7.37 -6.89 0.68
C GLY A 252 5.92 -6.72 1.14
N GLN A 253 5.35 -7.78 1.73
CA GLN A 253 3.97 -7.81 2.19
C GLN A 253 3.84 -7.30 3.64
N ALA A 254 2.63 -6.86 4.00
CA ALA A 254 2.26 -6.57 5.38
C ALA A 254 0.99 -7.33 5.81
N ARG A 255 0.72 -7.37 7.11
CA ARG A 255 -0.44 -8.07 7.68
C ARG A 255 -1.10 -7.28 8.80
N ILE A 256 -2.42 -7.35 8.87
CA ILE A 256 -3.21 -6.87 10.00
C ILE A 256 -3.80 -8.09 10.69
N ARG A 257 -3.44 -8.33 11.94
CA ARG A 257 -4.02 -9.38 12.77
C ARG A 257 -5.18 -8.80 13.56
N VAL A 258 -6.38 -9.25 13.27
CA VAL A 258 -7.58 -8.82 13.97
C VAL A 258 -7.76 -9.71 15.20
N VAL A 259 -7.58 -9.12 16.39
CA VAL A 259 -7.65 -9.83 17.67
C VAL A 259 -8.99 -9.50 18.34
N PRO A 260 -9.80 -10.51 18.73
CA PRO A 260 -11.06 -10.25 19.44
C PRO A 260 -10.84 -9.44 20.71
N THR A 261 -11.80 -8.57 21.04
CA THR A 261 -11.71 -7.82 22.30
C THR A 261 -11.78 -8.79 23.50
N PRO A 262 -11.06 -8.54 24.59
CA PRO A 262 -11.15 -9.38 25.79
C PRO A 262 -12.59 -9.51 26.34
N ALA A 263 -13.44 -8.50 26.13
CA ALA A 263 -14.84 -8.51 26.53
C ALA A 263 -15.66 -9.59 25.77
N SER A 264 -15.42 -9.77 24.46
CA SER A 264 -16.05 -10.86 23.69
C SER A 264 -15.64 -12.25 24.18
N LEU A 265 -14.40 -12.43 24.62
CA LEU A 265 -13.95 -13.69 25.23
C LEU A 265 -14.59 -13.93 26.61
N ALA A 266 -14.74 -12.87 27.41
CA ALA A 266 -15.40 -12.94 28.71
C ALA A 266 -16.89 -13.31 28.59
N LEU A 267 -17.61 -12.78 27.59
CA LEU A 267 -19.02 -13.12 27.35
C LEU A 267 -19.20 -14.58 26.92
N LEU A 268 -18.29 -15.13 26.10
CA LEU A 268 -18.28 -16.56 25.76
C LEU A 268 -18.02 -17.43 27.00
N GLY A 269 -17.04 -17.04 27.83
CA GLY A 269 -16.73 -17.75 29.08
C GLY A 269 -17.88 -17.70 30.11
N LEU A 270 -18.50 -16.53 30.27
CA LEU A 270 -19.63 -16.34 31.19
C LEU A 270 -20.92 -17.01 30.68
N GLY A 271 -21.18 -17.01 29.37
CA GLY A 271 -22.28 -17.75 28.76
C GLY A 271 -22.17 -19.25 29.00
N GLY A 272 -20.96 -19.81 28.88
CA GLY A 272 -20.68 -21.20 29.25
C GLY A 272 -20.92 -21.50 30.74
N LEU A 273 -20.55 -20.57 31.62
CA LEU A 273 -20.78 -20.67 33.07
C LEU A 273 -22.26 -20.63 33.46
N VAL A 274 -23.07 -19.79 32.82
CA VAL A 274 -24.53 -19.71 33.06
C VAL A 274 -25.24 -20.98 32.58
N VAL A 275 -24.84 -21.54 31.44
CA VAL A 275 -25.37 -22.83 30.95
C VAL A 275 -24.93 -23.99 31.85
N GLY A 276 -23.68 -23.99 32.35
CA GLY A 276 -23.18 -24.99 33.29
C GLY A 276 -23.91 -24.98 34.65
N ARG A 277 -24.30 -23.80 35.14
CA ARG A 277 -25.02 -23.66 36.42
C ARG A 277 -26.49 -24.10 36.34
N ARG A 278 -27.11 -24.08 35.15
CA ARG A 278 -28.50 -24.54 34.96
C ARG A 278 -28.65 -26.06 34.85
N ARG A 279 -27.52 -26.81 34.83
CA ARG A 279 -27.49 -28.28 34.79
C ARG A 279 -27.10 -28.92 36.14
N ARG A 280 -27.21 -28.19 37.25
CA ARG A 280 -27.13 -28.75 38.60
C ARG A 280 -28.48 -28.62 39.29
#